data_AF-A0A971BG57-F1
#
_entry.id   AF-A0A971BG57-F1
#
_cell.length_a   1.000
_cell.length_b   1.000
_cell.length_c   1.000
_cell.angle_alpha   90.00
_cell.angle_beta   90.00
_cell.angle_gamma   90.00
#
_symmetry.space_group_name_H-M   'P 1'
#
loop_
_entity.id
_entity.type
_entity.pdbx_description
1 polymer ?
#
loop_
_entity_poly.entity_id
_entity_poly.type
_entity_poly.pdbx_seq_one_letter_code
_entity_poly.pdbx_strand_id
1 'polypeptide(L)'
;LSMACGYFGLDCKVYMVKVSYQQKPYRKAVMETYGATIIPSPSNTTSVGRKMLDEYPDSPGSLGAAISEAVEVAVSTDGYRYVLGSVLNQVLLHQSVIGLESKTAMEKIGEYPDIVIGCAGGGSNLGGLMSAYMGDKLTGKGSAYFIAVEPASCPSMTRGKFAYDFCDTGMVTPLAKMYTLGATFIPSSNHAGGLRYHGMSPILSQLYHDGFLDEARAVEQTDVFKAAKLFARVEGLLPAPESAHAIKVAIDEALKCKETGEAKTILFGLTGTGYFDLSAYQTFNDGTMTDYIPTDADLERGFAGIPSLPGIQ
;
A
#
# COMPACT_ATOMS: atom_id res chain seq x y z
N LEU A 1 -1.82 -14.16 -3.56
CA LEU A 1 -1.12 -15.38 -3.09
C LEU A 1 -1.94 -16.63 -3.39
N SER A 2 -3.16 -16.77 -2.85
CA SER A 2 -4.02 -17.97 -3.05
C SER A 2 -4.13 -18.43 -4.51
N MET A 3 -4.41 -17.51 -5.44
CA MET A 3 -4.45 -17.81 -6.87
C MET A 3 -3.14 -18.40 -7.42
N ALA A 4 -1.99 -17.82 -7.05
CA ALA A 4 -0.70 -18.32 -7.48
C ALA A 4 -0.43 -19.72 -6.92
N CYS A 5 -0.70 -19.93 -5.62
CA CYS A 5 -0.61 -21.26 -5.01
C CYS A 5 -1.49 -22.29 -5.73
N GLY A 6 -2.74 -21.93 -6.06
CA GLY A 6 -3.64 -22.78 -6.85
C GLY A 6 -3.09 -23.15 -8.23
N TYR A 7 -2.48 -22.20 -8.96
CA TYR A 7 -1.84 -22.47 -10.25
C TYR A 7 -0.62 -23.39 -10.14
N PHE A 8 0.12 -23.32 -9.04
CA PHE A 8 1.31 -24.14 -8.82
C PHE A 8 1.04 -25.44 -8.03
N GLY A 9 -0.23 -25.73 -7.69
CA GLY A 9 -0.59 -26.89 -6.87
C GLY A 9 0.03 -26.87 -5.47
N LEU A 10 0.22 -25.66 -4.90
CA LEU A 10 0.78 -25.45 -3.57
C LEU A 10 -0.34 -25.19 -2.54
N ASP A 11 -0.16 -25.71 -1.33
CA ASP A 11 -1.01 -25.36 -0.20
C ASP A 11 -0.83 -23.87 0.19
N CYS A 12 -1.92 -23.23 0.59
CA CYS A 12 -1.90 -21.83 1.05
C CYS A 12 -2.69 -21.67 2.35
N LYS A 13 -1.99 -21.27 3.44
CA LYS A 13 -2.61 -20.84 4.69
C LYS A 13 -2.53 -19.32 4.81
N VAL A 14 -3.68 -18.68 5.00
CA VAL A 14 -3.78 -17.22 5.14
C VAL A 14 -4.24 -16.89 6.55
N TYR A 15 -3.37 -16.27 7.32
CA TYR A 15 -3.76 -15.62 8.57
C TYR A 15 -4.33 -14.24 8.25
N MET A 16 -5.67 -14.11 8.31
CA MET A 16 -6.38 -12.88 7.98
C MET A 16 -6.79 -12.18 9.28
N VAL A 17 -6.50 -10.89 9.41
CA VAL A 17 -6.91 -10.09 10.57
C VAL A 17 -8.41 -10.28 10.85
N LYS A 18 -8.78 -10.67 12.07
CA LYS A 18 -10.13 -11.15 12.43
C LYS A 18 -11.24 -10.16 12.07
N VAL A 19 -11.07 -8.86 12.32
CA VAL A 19 -12.06 -7.85 11.92
C VAL A 19 -12.19 -7.75 10.40
N SER A 20 -11.10 -7.89 9.64
CA SER A 20 -11.14 -7.92 8.18
C SER A 20 -11.78 -9.20 7.65
N TYR A 21 -11.54 -10.33 8.31
CA TYR A 21 -12.18 -11.61 7.99
C TYR A 21 -13.71 -11.50 8.07
N GLN A 22 -14.23 -10.74 9.05
CA GLN A 22 -15.66 -10.50 9.24
C GLN A 22 -16.22 -9.45 8.27
N GLN A 23 -15.52 -8.32 8.10
CA GLN A 23 -16.02 -7.18 7.32
C GLN A 23 -15.82 -7.32 5.81
N LYS A 24 -14.89 -8.18 5.36
CA LYS A 24 -14.54 -8.35 3.94
C LYS A 24 -14.76 -9.80 3.46
N PRO A 25 -15.99 -10.34 3.59
CA PRO A 25 -16.26 -11.76 3.31
C PRO A 25 -16.00 -12.15 1.86
N TYR A 26 -16.15 -11.23 0.91
CA TYR A 26 -15.93 -11.52 -0.51
C TYR A 26 -14.47 -11.76 -0.87
N ARG A 27 -13.52 -11.09 -0.19
CA ARG A 27 -12.09 -11.40 -0.37
C ARG A 27 -11.77 -12.80 0.12
N LYS A 28 -12.39 -13.21 1.24
CA LYS A 28 -12.28 -14.57 1.77
C LYS A 28 -12.81 -15.60 0.77
N ALA A 29 -14.01 -15.39 0.23
CA ALA A 29 -14.60 -16.29 -0.76
C ALA A 29 -13.72 -16.48 -2.01
N VAL A 30 -13.06 -15.41 -2.48
CA VAL A 30 -12.08 -15.52 -3.58
C VAL A 30 -10.88 -16.37 -3.18
N MET A 31 -10.32 -16.17 -1.99
CA MET A 31 -9.19 -16.98 -1.51
C MET A 31 -9.55 -18.46 -1.37
N GLU A 32 -10.73 -18.77 -0.83
CA GLU A 32 -11.27 -20.14 -0.71
C GLU A 32 -11.50 -20.79 -2.09
N THR A 33 -11.96 -20.01 -3.08
CA THR A 33 -12.14 -20.48 -4.46
C THR A 33 -10.83 -20.98 -5.09
N TYR A 34 -9.70 -20.39 -4.69
CA TYR A 34 -8.35 -20.83 -5.11
C TYR A 34 -7.74 -21.89 -4.18
N GLY A 35 -8.53 -22.48 -3.28
CA GLY A 35 -8.10 -23.57 -2.40
C GLY A 35 -7.31 -23.14 -1.16
N ALA A 36 -7.26 -21.85 -0.83
CA ALA A 36 -6.59 -21.42 0.40
C ALA A 36 -7.43 -21.74 1.64
N THR A 37 -6.74 -22.03 2.75
CA THR A 37 -7.34 -22.08 4.10
C THR A 37 -7.15 -20.74 4.79
N ILE A 38 -8.25 -20.11 5.23
CA ILE A 38 -8.21 -18.78 5.84
C ILE A 38 -8.47 -18.93 7.34
N ILE A 39 -7.53 -18.42 8.15
CA ILE A 39 -7.57 -18.49 9.62
C ILE A 39 -7.71 -17.06 10.16
N PRO A 40 -8.75 -16.73 10.94
CA PRO A 40 -8.89 -15.41 11.55
C PRO A 40 -7.83 -15.22 12.66
N SER A 41 -7.01 -14.19 12.53
CA SER A 41 -5.94 -13.85 13.45
C SER A 41 -6.34 -12.74 14.43
N PRO A 42 -6.05 -12.84 15.74
CA PRO A 42 -5.33 -13.94 16.39
C PRO A 42 -6.18 -15.21 16.49
N SER A 43 -5.53 -16.36 16.33
CA SER A 43 -6.14 -17.68 16.31
C SER A 43 -5.63 -18.58 17.45
N ASN A 44 -6.34 -19.66 17.73
CA ASN A 44 -5.85 -20.70 18.65
C ASN A 44 -4.92 -21.73 17.98
N THR A 45 -4.59 -21.55 16.70
CA THR A 45 -3.79 -22.50 15.91
C THR A 45 -2.28 -22.36 16.12
N THR A 46 -1.84 -21.26 16.73
CA THR A 46 -0.43 -20.94 17.00
C THR A 46 -0.21 -20.58 18.47
N SER A 47 1.02 -20.64 18.94
CA SER A 47 1.40 -20.31 20.32
C SER A 47 1.30 -18.80 20.56
N VAL A 48 1.75 -17.98 19.59
CA VAL A 48 1.62 -16.53 19.66
C VAL A 48 0.15 -16.10 19.65
N GLY A 49 -0.69 -16.72 18.82
CA GLY A 49 -2.12 -16.43 18.76
C GLY A 49 -2.83 -16.81 20.06
N ARG A 50 -2.54 -17.98 20.65
CA ARG A 50 -3.06 -18.37 21.97
C ARG A 50 -2.69 -17.35 23.05
N LYS A 51 -1.42 -16.95 23.12
CA LYS A 51 -0.97 -15.94 24.09
C LYS A 51 -1.71 -14.61 23.94
N MET A 52 -1.92 -14.15 22.70
CA MET A 52 -2.70 -12.92 22.44
C MET A 52 -4.16 -13.05 22.86
N LEU A 53 -4.78 -14.22 22.67
CA LEU A 53 -6.16 -14.48 23.07
C LEU A 53 -6.33 -14.65 24.59
N ASP A 54 -5.32 -15.18 25.29
CA ASP A 54 -5.34 -15.26 26.75
C ASP A 54 -5.35 -13.87 27.40
N GLU A 55 -4.63 -12.91 26.80
CA GLU A 55 -4.57 -11.52 27.27
C GLU A 55 -5.77 -10.69 26.78
N TYR A 56 -6.18 -10.90 25.53
CA TYR A 56 -7.26 -10.16 24.87
C TYR A 56 -8.20 -11.11 24.09
N PRO A 57 -9.14 -11.81 24.77
CA PRO A 57 -10.01 -12.81 24.15
C PRO A 57 -10.82 -12.28 22.95
N ASP A 58 -11.30 -11.03 23.07
CA ASP A 58 -12.13 -10.36 22.07
C ASP A 58 -11.30 -9.54 21.06
N SER A 59 -9.99 -9.78 20.97
CA SER A 59 -9.11 -9.03 20.08
C SER A 59 -9.61 -9.05 18.64
N PRO A 60 -9.80 -7.87 18.00
CA PRO A 60 -10.18 -7.77 16.58
C PRO A 60 -9.03 -8.15 15.64
N GLY A 61 -7.85 -8.41 16.21
CA GLY A 61 -6.61 -8.69 15.52
C GLY A 61 -5.93 -7.48 14.90
N SER A 62 -4.68 -7.69 14.50
CA SER A 62 -3.85 -6.71 13.82
C SER A 62 -3.03 -7.38 12.72
N LEU A 63 -2.48 -6.59 11.81
CA LEU A 63 -1.55 -7.11 10.81
C LEU A 63 -0.32 -7.75 11.46
N GLY A 64 0.20 -7.14 12.53
CA GLY A 64 1.28 -7.72 13.34
C GLY A 64 0.95 -9.10 13.87
N ALA A 65 -0.25 -9.28 14.45
CA ALA A 65 -0.69 -10.59 14.93
C ALA A 65 -0.72 -11.62 13.79
N ALA A 66 -1.30 -11.26 12.64
CA ALA A 66 -1.36 -12.15 11.48
C ALA A 66 0.01 -12.54 10.93
N ILE A 67 0.97 -11.60 10.91
CA ILE A 67 2.35 -11.86 10.49
C ILE A 67 3.02 -12.80 11.48
N SER A 68 2.94 -12.54 12.79
CA SER A 68 3.55 -13.39 13.81
C SER A 68 3.04 -14.83 13.74
N GLU A 69 1.72 -15.03 13.57
CA GLU A 69 1.17 -16.38 13.40
C GLU A 69 1.63 -17.05 12.10
N ALA A 70 1.64 -16.32 10.98
CA ALA A 70 2.09 -16.85 9.69
C ALA A 70 3.58 -17.22 9.70
N VAL A 71 4.42 -16.40 10.34
CA VAL A 71 5.85 -16.67 10.52
C VAL A 71 6.05 -17.85 11.46
N GLU A 72 5.33 -17.94 12.59
CA GLU A 72 5.41 -19.09 13.50
C GLU A 72 5.14 -20.40 12.74
N VAL A 73 4.07 -20.46 11.93
CA VAL A 73 3.78 -21.65 11.10
C VAL A 73 4.89 -21.91 10.09
N ALA A 74 5.37 -20.89 9.38
CA ALA A 74 6.39 -21.06 8.35
C ALA A 74 7.74 -21.56 8.90
N VAL A 75 8.11 -21.17 10.14
CA VAL A 75 9.38 -21.61 10.76
C VAL A 75 9.26 -22.93 11.51
N SER A 76 8.05 -23.31 11.95
CA SER A 76 7.80 -24.53 12.74
C SER A 76 7.27 -25.71 11.92
N THR A 77 6.80 -25.47 10.70
CA THR A 77 6.24 -26.51 9.82
C THR A 77 7.17 -26.75 8.62
N ASP A 78 7.67 -27.97 8.48
CA ASP A 78 8.50 -28.34 7.33
C ASP A 78 7.73 -28.18 6.00
N GLY A 79 8.45 -27.77 4.95
CA GLY A 79 7.87 -27.49 3.63
C GLY A 79 7.08 -26.18 3.51
N TYR A 80 6.78 -25.47 4.61
CA TYR A 80 6.11 -24.16 4.54
C TYR A 80 7.10 -23.01 4.46
N ARG A 81 6.72 -21.93 3.78
CA ARG A 81 7.52 -20.69 3.66
C ARG A 81 6.59 -19.48 3.80
N TYR A 82 7.11 -18.41 4.38
CA TYR A 82 6.39 -17.16 4.53
C TYR A 82 6.59 -16.27 3.30
N VAL A 83 5.52 -15.61 2.84
CA VAL A 83 5.55 -14.68 1.69
C VAL A 83 5.14 -13.29 2.16
N LEU A 84 6.12 -12.39 2.30
CA LEU A 84 5.85 -10.98 2.58
C LEU A 84 5.46 -10.25 1.29
N GLY A 85 4.29 -9.60 1.30
CA GLY A 85 3.63 -9.13 0.08
C GLY A 85 3.96 -7.71 -0.39
N SER A 86 4.86 -6.98 0.29
CA SER A 86 5.19 -5.59 -0.07
C SER A 86 6.52 -5.15 0.55
N VAL A 87 6.90 -3.88 0.31
CA VAL A 87 8.05 -3.15 0.89
C VAL A 87 9.42 -3.62 0.42
N LEU A 88 9.66 -4.93 0.47
CA LEU A 88 10.95 -5.54 0.20
C LEU A 88 11.37 -5.37 -1.27
N ASN A 89 12.68 -5.26 -1.48
CA ASN A 89 13.29 -4.99 -2.77
C ASN A 89 12.88 -6.02 -3.84
N GLN A 90 12.81 -7.30 -3.51
CA GLN A 90 12.38 -8.34 -4.45
C GLN A 90 10.92 -8.18 -4.88
N VAL A 91 10.05 -7.64 -4.03
CA VAL A 91 8.65 -7.40 -4.41
C VAL A 91 8.58 -6.25 -5.42
N LEU A 92 9.35 -5.17 -5.20
CA LEU A 92 9.46 -4.09 -6.18
C LEU A 92 10.04 -4.59 -7.50
N LEU A 93 11.07 -5.43 -7.45
CA LEU A 93 11.64 -6.05 -8.65
C LEU A 93 10.59 -6.85 -9.42
N HIS A 94 9.81 -7.71 -8.75
CA HIS A 94 8.75 -8.47 -9.41
C HIS A 94 7.66 -7.56 -10.01
N GLN A 95 7.35 -6.44 -9.36
CA GLN A 95 6.36 -5.46 -9.85
C GLN A 95 6.90 -4.57 -10.97
N SER A 96 8.21 -4.58 -11.26
CA SER A 96 8.81 -3.79 -12.35
C SER A 96 8.24 -4.09 -13.73
N VAL A 97 7.61 -5.27 -13.90
CA VAL A 97 6.86 -5.62 -15.11
C VAL A 97 5.82 -4.56 -15.47
N ILE A 98 5.19 -3.90 -14.49
CA ILE A 98 4.23 -2.81 -14.71
C ILE A 98 4.89 -1.65 -15.47
N GLY A 99 6.07 -1.21 -15.03
CA GLY A 99 6.82 -0.13 -15.65
C GLY A 99 7.33 -0.52 -17.05
N LEU A 100 7.84 -1.75 -17.21
CA LEU A 100 8.33 -2.25 -18.49
C LEU A 100 7.21 -2.35 -19.54
N GLU A 101 6.06 -2.91 -19.18
CA GLU A 101 4.91 -3.03 -20.08
C GLU A 101 4.29 -1.67 -20.40
N SER A 102 4.13 -0.79 -19.41
CA SER A 102 3.61 0.56 -19.66
C SER A 102 4.52 1.35 -20.59
N LYS A 103 5.84 1.30 -20.39
CA LYS A 103 6.79 1.97 -21.28
C LYS A 103 6.72 1.43 -22.70
N THR A 104 6.65 0.10 -22.85
CA THR A 104 6.45 -0.53 -24.17
C THR A 104 5.13 -0.10 -24.83
N ALA A 105 4.05 0.06 -24.06
CA ALA A 105 2.77 0.53 -24.57
C ALA A 105 2.82 2.01 -25.01
N MET A 106 3.50 2.86 -24.24
CA MET A 106 3.71 4.28 -24.56
C MET A 106 4.56 4.46 -25.83
N GLU A 107 5.65 3.70 -25.96
CA GLU A 107 6.50 3.72 -27.15
C GLU A 107 5.73 3.32 -28.42
N LYS A 108 4.81 2.35 -28.34
CA LYS A 108 3.97 1.92 -29.46
C LYS A 108 3.04 3.00 -29.98
N ILE A 109 2.64 3.94 -29.13
CA ILE A 109 1.80 5.09 -29.50
C ILE A 109 2.61 6.37 -29.72
N GLY A 110 3.95 6.30 -29.64
CA GLY A 110 4.84 7.44 -29.85
C GLY A 110 4.84 8.46 -28.72
N GLU A 111 4.47 8.05 -27.50
CA GLU A 111 4.34 8.93 -26.34
C GLU A 111 5.41 8.64 -25.27
N TYR A 112 5.71 9.63 -24.44
CA TYR A 112 6.49 9.50 -23.21
C TYR A 112 5.83 10.37 -22.12
N PRO A 113 5.69 9.88 -20.88
CA PRO A 113 4.97 10.65 -19.86
C PRO A 113 5.78 11.86 -19.37
N ASP A 114 5.13 13.01 -19.28
CA ASP A 114 5.63 14.18 -18.55
C ASP A 114 5.53 13.95 -17.05
N ILE A 115 4.46 13.27 -16.61
CA ILE A 115 4.18 13.01 -15.19
C ILE A 115 3.83 11.53 -15.01
N VAL A 116 4.44 10.88 -14.01
CA VAL A 116 4.12 9.53 -13.55
C VAL A 116 3.60 9.57 -12.11
N ILE A 117 2.38 9.07 -11.90
CA ILE A 117 1.66 9.16 -10.61
C ILE A 117 1.31 7.76 -10.11
N GLY A 118 1.63 7.45 -8.85
CA GLY A 118 1.26 6.17 -8.25
C GLY A 118 0.82 6.29 -6.80
N CYS A 119 -0.05 5.38 -6.36
CA CYS A 119 -0.51 5.33 -4.98
C CYS A 119 0.51 4.65 -4.05
N ALA A 120 0.76 5.27 -2.90
CA ALA A 120 1.81 4.92 -1.96
C ALA A 120 1.20 4.23 -0.73
N GLY A 121 1.22 2.90 -0.75
CA GLY A 121 0.93 2.05 0.41
C GLY A 121 2.24 1.61 1.05
N GLY A 122 2.68 0.37 0.79
CA GLY A 122 4.09 -0.03 1.01
C GLY A 122 4.99 0.25 -0.20
N GLY A 123 4.43 0.82 -1.27
CA GLY A 123 5.18 1.30 -2.44
C GLY A 123 5.44 0.30 -3.58
N SER A 124 5.04 -0.96 -3.46
CA SER A 124 5.36 -1.96 -4.50
C SER A 124 4.77 -1.66 -5.88
N ASN A 125 3.49 -1.23 -5.95
CA ASN A 125 2.85 -0.82 -7.21
C ASN A 125 3.47 0.47 -7.79
N LEU A 126 3.79 1.42 -6.90
CA LEU A 126 4.38 2.72 -7.22
C LEU A 126 5.77 2.53 -7.83
N GLY A 127 6.63 1.79 -7.13
CA GLY A 127 7.97 1.45 -7.59
C GLY A 127 7.93 0.60 -8.86
N GLY A 128 6.99 -0.34 -8.96
CA GLY A 128 6.76 -1.13 -10.16
C GLY A 128 6.49 -0.27 -11.39
N LEU A 129 5.50 0.63 -11.30
CA LEU A 129 5.12 1.56 -12.37
C LEU A 129 6.25 2.51 -12.74
N MET A 130 6.92 3.10 -11.74
CA MET A 130 7.95 4.12 -11.96
C MET A 130 9.28 3.54 -12.45
N SER A 131 9.56 2.26 -12.20
CA SER A 131 10.89 1.64 -12.37
C SER A 131 11.56 1.92 -13.72
N ALA A 132 10.86 1.72 -14.84
CA ALA A 132 11.41 1.90 -16.17
C ALA A 132 11.75 3.37 -16.47
N TYR A 133 10.84 4.29 -16.13
CA TYR A 133 11.01 5.73 -16.34
C TYR A 133 12.03 6.33 -15.36
N MET A 134 12.10 5.82 -14.13
CA MET A 134 13.11 6.21 -13.15
C MET A 134 14.51 5.79 -13.62
N GLY A 135 14.62 4.62 -14.25
CA GLY A 135 15.86 4.20 -14.92
C GLY A 135 16.28 5.18 -16.02
N ASP A 136 15.35 5.70 -16.81
CA ASP A 136 15.65 6.74 -17.79
C ASP A 136 16.10 8.04 -17.13
N LYS A 137 15.44 8.49 -16.05
CA LYS A 137 15.84 9.70 -15.30
C LYS A 137 17.24 9.58 -14.71
N LEU A 138 17.55 8.46 -14.06
CA LEU A 138 18.87 8.19 -13.47
C LEU A 138 19.98 8.11 -14.51
N THR A 139 19.66 7.72 -15.74
CA THR A 139 20.63 7.62 -16.85
C THR A 139 20.61 8.82 -17.80
N GLY A 140 19.82 9.86 -17.50
CA GLY A 140 19.71 11.07 -18.33
C GLY A 140 18.99 10.87 -19.66
N LYS A 141 18.22 9.79 -19.82
CA LYS A 141 17.44 9.47 -21.04
C LYS A 141 16.02 10.01 -21.01
N GLY A 142 15.52 10.42 -19.85
CA GLY A 142 14.17 10.93 -19.66
C GLY A 142 14.10 11.85 -18.45
N SER A 143 12.99 12.59 -18.34
CA SER A 143 12.82 13.63 -17.31
C SER A 143 11.41 13.67 -16.74
N ALA A 144 10.72 12.52 -16.70
CA ALA A 144 9.39 12.43 -16.13
C ALA A 144 9.38 12.93 -14.68
N TYR A 145 8.32 13.65 -14.31
CA TYR A 145 8.05 14.10 -12.95
C TYR A 145 7.29 13.02 -12.18
N PHE A 146 7.80 12.62 -11.01
CA PHE A 146 7.27 11.49 -10.24
C PHE A 146 6.50 11.95 -9.00
N ILE A 147 5.23 11.54 -8.90
CA ILE A 147 4.37 11.86 -7.75
C ILE A 147 3.91 10.57 -7.05
N ALA A 148 4.32 10.41 -5.80
CA ALA A 148 3.78 9.40 -4.88
C ALA A 148 2.57 9.98 -4.14
N VAL A 149 1.43 9.27 -4.14
CA VAL A 149 0.21 9.74 -3.51
C VAL A 149 -0.22 8.85 -2.36
N GLU A 150 -0.30 9.39 -1.16
CA GLU A 150 -0.66 8.69 0.08
C GLU A 150 -1.92 9.29 0.73
N PRO A 151 -2.59 8.59 1.67
CA PRO A 151 -3.72 9.17 2.37
C PRO A 151 -3.24 10.15 3.44
N ALA A 152 -3.96 11.26 3.62
CA ALA A 152 -3.69 12.21 4.71
C ALA A 152 -3.83 11.58 6.11
N SER A 153 -4.58 10.47 6.22
CA SER A 153 -4.73 9.70 7.45
C SER A 153 -3.53 8.78 7.77
N CYS A 154 -2.67 8.47 6.78
CA CYS A 154 -1.44 7.69 6.96
C CYS A 154 -0.28 8.33 6.15
N PRO A 155 0.21 9.52 6.56
CA PRO A 155 1.14 10.34 5.79
C PRO A 155 2.62 9.89 5.93
N SER A 156 2.92 8.65 5.54
CA SER A 156 4.23 8.01 5.71
C SER A 156 5.41 8.74 5.08
N MET A 157 5.23 9.32 3.89
CA MET A 157 6.27 10.02 3.14
C MET A 157 6.27 11.52 3.45
N THR A 158 5.09 12.14 3.51
CA THR A 158 4.94 13.59 3.70
C THR A 158 5.19 14.05 5.13
N ARG A 159 4.95 13.17 6.14
CA ARG A 159 5.13 13.50 7.56
C ARG A 159 5.92 12.46 8.35
N GLY A 160 6.30 11.34 7.76
CA GLY A 160 7.11 10.31 8.43
C GLY A 160 8.58 10.67 8.59
N LYS A 161 9.32 9.79 9.27
CA LYS A 161 10.76 9.91 9.52
C LYS A 161 11.54 8.96 8.62
N PHE A 162 12.64 9.42 8.04
CA PHE A 162 13.56 8.54 7.29
C PHE A 162 14.52 7.82 8.25
N ALA A 163 14.11 6.66 8.75
CA ALA A 163 14.79 5.94 9.82
C ALA A 163 14.87 4.43 9.54
N TYR A 164 15.75 3.74 10.26
CA TYR A 164 15.67 2.28 10.34
C TYR A 164 14.49 1.89 11.22
N ASP A 165 13.59 1.06 10.70
CA ASP A 165 12.41 0.59 11.43
C ASP A 165 12.01 -0.81 10.93
N PHE A 166 11.16 -1.49 11.68
CA PHE A 166 10.65 -2.81 11.33
C PHE A 166 9.64 -2.73 10.19
N CYS A 167 9.69 -3.70 9.27
CA CYS A 167 8.72 -3.80 8.16
C CYS A 167 7.39 -4.42 8.60
N ASP A 168 7.26 -4.78 9.87
CA ASP A 168 6.09 -5.42 10.43
C ASP A 168 5.88 -4.99 11.88
N THR A 169 4.62 -4.93 12.30
CA THR A 169 4.26 -4.56 13.68
C THR A 169 4.68 -5.62 14.71
N GLY A 170 4.94 -6.86 14.29
CA GLY A 170 5.45 -7.93 15.16
C GLY A 170 6.96 -7.87 15.42
N MET A 171 7.67 -6.96 14.74
CA MET A 171 9.12 -6.77 14.84
C MET A 171 9.94 -8.04 14.56
N VAL A 172 9.44 -8.90 13.65
CA VAL A 172 10.12 -10.16 13.28
C VAL A 172 11.00 -10.01 12.03
N THR A 173 10.76 -8.99 11.22
CA THR A 173 11.57 -8.67 10.04
C THR A 173 12.87 -7.97 10.44
N PRO A 174 13.93 -8.04 9.62
CA PRO A 174 15.07 -7.15 9.78
C PRO A 174 14.65 -5.68 9.65
N LEU A 175 15.42 -4.78 10.29
CA LEU A 175 15.24 -3.34 10.13
C LEU A 175 15.52 -2.92 8.68
N ALA A 176 14.71 -2.00 8.17
CA ALA A 176 14.90 -1.39 6.86
C ALA A 176 14.96 0.13 6.99
N LYS A 177 15.88 0.76 6.26
CA LYS A 177 15.96 2.23 6.20
C LYS A 177 14.86 2.73 5.27
N MET A 178 13.83 3.37 5.83
CA MET A 178 12.65 3.81 5.10
C MET A 178 12.02 5.05 5.72
N TYR A 179 11.16 5.73 4.95
CA TYR A 179 10.18 6.64 5.55
C TYR A 179 9.15 5.82 6.34
N THR A 180 8.88 6.23 7.57
CA THR A 180 8.03 5.49 8.50
C THR A 180 7.24 6.40 9.45
N LEU A 181 6.02 5.99 9.80
CA LEU A 181 5.22 6.49 10.92
C LEU A 181 5.52 5.76 12.24
N GLY A 182 6.40 4.77 12.22
CA GLY A 182 6.65 3.81 13.31
C GLY A 182 5.86 2.52 13.13
N ALA A 183 6.49 1.35 13.35
CA ALA A 183 5.86 0.03 13.17
C ALA A 183 4.62 -0.23 14.05
N THR A 184 4.44 0.56 15.11
CA THR A 184 3.30 0.54 16.02
C THR A 184 2.21 1.55 15.68
N PHE A 185 2.37 2.35 14.62
CA PHE A 185 1.35 3.30 14.17
C PHE A 185 0.03 2.58 13.83
N ILE A 186 -1.09 3.14 14.31
CA ILE A 186 -2.42 2.60 14.07
C ILE A 186 -3.23 3.65 13.29
N PRO A 187 -3.63 3.36 12.04
CA PRO A 187 -4.52 4.21 11.28
C PRO A 187 -5.86 4.44 12.00
N SER A 188 -6.48 5.59 11.76
CA SER A 188 -7.82 5.87 12.29
C SER A 188 -8.84 4.83 11.83
N SER A 189 -9.76 4.47 12.73
CA SER A 189 -10.79 3.44 12.49
C SER A 189 -11.79 3.83 11.40
N ASN A 190 -12.00 5.13 11.15
CA ASN A 190 -12.87 5.64 10.09
C ASN A 190 -12.20 5.67 8.69
N HIS A 191 -10.91 5.31 8.58
CA HIS A 191 -10.19 5.37 7.31
C HIS A 191 -10.57 4.21 6.39
N ALA A 192 -11.21 4.50 5.26
CA ALA A 192 -11.69 3.52 4.29
C ALA A 192 -10.90 3.52 2.97
N GLY A 193 -9.95 4.45 2.80
CA GLY A 193 -9.17 4.64 1.56
C GLY A 193 -8.06 3.61 1.27
N GLY A 194 -7.85 2.62 2.14
CA GLY A 194 -6.72 1.68 1.99
C GLY A 194 -5.38 2.31 2.38
N LEU A 195 -4.27 1.90 1.77
CA LEU A 195 -2.93 2.51 1.96
C LEU A 195 -2.52 2.74 3.44
N ARG A 196 -2.80 1.75 4.30
CA ARG A 196 -2.70 1.84 5.77
C ARG A 196 -1.31 1.54 6.36
N TYR A 197 -0.37 1.12 5.52
CA TYR A 197 0.92 0.63 5.98
C TYR A 197 1.77 1.80 6.49
N HIS A 198 2.50 1.59 7.59
CA HIS A 198 3.19 2.67 8.31
C HIS A 198 4.46 3.15 7.61
N GLY A 199 5.07 2.31 6.79
CA GLY A 199 6.35 2.57 6.16
C GLY A 199 6.27 2.65 4.63
N MET A 200 7.42 2.89 4.01
CA MET A 200 7.57 2.87 2.56
C MET A 200 8.71 1.93 2.14
N SER A 201 8.74 1.47 0.89
CA SER A 201 9.86 0.68 0.40
C SER A 201 11.19 1.42 0.60
N PRO A 202 12.28 0.73 1.00
CA PRO A 202 13.61 1.35 1.12
C PRO A 202 14.09 2.00 -0.18
N ILE A 203 13.81 1.39 -1.33
CA ILE A 203 14.18 1.94 -2.64
C ILE A 203 13.45 3.27 -2.89
N LEU A 204 12.13 3.29 -2.71
CA LEU A 204 11.35 4.52 -2.90
C LEU A 204 11.68 5.59 -1.87
N SER A 205 11.95 5.18 -0.63
CA SER A 205 12.37 6.08 0.44
C SER A 205 13.69 6.75 0.11
N GLN A 206 14.67 5.98 -0.40
CA GLN A 206 15.95 6.52 -0.83
C GLN A 206 15.79 7.44 -2.05
N LEU A 207 15.02 7.02 -3.07
CA LEU A 207 14.74 7.86 -4.25
C LEU A 207 14.06 9.18 -3.87
N TYR A 208 13.16 9.18 -2.88
CA TYR A 208 12.54 10.39 -2.37
C TYR A 208 13.53 11.24 -1.57
N HIS A 209 14.30 10.63 -0.68
CA HIS A 209 15.30 11.32 0.14
C HIS A 209 16.37 12.01 -0.71
N ASP A 210 16.79 11.37 -1.80
CA ASP A 210 17.80 11.88 -2.74
C ASP A 210 17.23 12.84 -3.78
N GLY A 211 15.91 13.08 -3.79
CA GLY A 211 15.23 14.01 -4.70
C GLY A 211 14.98 13.49 -6.12
N PHE A 212 15.07 12.17 -6.36
CA PHE A 212 14.73 11.56 -7.65
C PHE A 212 13.23 11.31 -7.82
N LEU A 213 12.55 10.89 -6.75
CA LEU A 213 11.10 10.92 -6.67
C LEU A 213 10.69 12.34 -6.26
N ASP A 214 10.06 13.08 -7.18
CA ASP A 214 9.98 14.55 -7.07
C ASP A 214 9.00 15.03 -6.01
N GLU A 215 7.90 14.32 -5.79
CA GLU A 215 6.84 14.74 -4.88
C GLU A 215 6.20 13.56 -4.14
N ALA A 216 5.92 13.75 -2.86
CA ALA A 216 4.94 12.98 -2.12
C ALA A 216 3.75 13.87 -1.78
N ARG A 217 2.52 13.42 -2.05
CA ARG A 217 1.29 14.19 -1.82
C ARG A 217 0.32 13.38 -0.96
N ALA A 218 -0.11 13.97 0.15
CA ALA A 218 -1.15 13.42 1.01
C ALA A 218 -2.52 13.97 0.63
N VAL A 219 -3.53 13.11 0.52
CA VAL A 219 -4.90 13.51 0.11
C VAL A 219 -5.97 12.93 1.04
N GLU A 220 -7.04 13.70 1.25
CA GLU A 220 -8.18 13.32 2.08
C GLU A 220 -9.05 12.26 1.40
N GLN A 221 -9.61 11.33 2.17
CA GLN A 221 -10.36 10.21 1.60
C GLN A 221 -11.66 10.66 0.97
N THR A 222 -12.34 11.68 1.51
CA THR A 222 -13.58 12.18 0.89
C THR A 222 -13.34 12.70 -0.52
N ASP A 223 -12.22 13.40 -0.77
CA ASP A 223 -11.83 13.87 -2.09
C ASP A 223 -11.39 12.72 -3.02
N VAL A 224 -10.71 11.72 -2.48
CA VAL A 224 -10.38 10.49 -3.21
C VAL A 224 -11.64 9.79 -3.72
N PHE A 225 -12.68 9.65 -2.90
CA PHE A 225 -13.92 9.01 -3.31
C PHE A 225 -14.77 9.88 -4.25
N LYS A 226 -14.69 11.23 -4.16
CA LYS A 226 -15.25 12.12 -5.18
C LYS A 226 -14.60 11.88 -6.55
N ALA A 227 -13.27 11.81 -6.58
CA ALA A 227 -12.50 11.50 -7.80
C ALA A 227 -12.82 10.11 -8.34
N ALA A 228 -12.89 9.10 -7.47
CA ALA A 228 -13.27 7.74 -7.85
C ALA A 228 -14.65 7.67 -8.51
N LYS A 229 -15.64 8.36 -7.93
CA LYS A 229 -17.01 8.44 -8.45
C LYS A 229 -17.06 9.15 -9.81
N LEU A 230 -16.28 10.22 -9.97
CA LEU A 230 -16.15 10.90 -11.26
C LEU A 230 -15.55 9.96 -12.32
N PHE A 231 -14.41 9.33 -12.00
CA PHE A 231 -13.73 8.39 -12.88
C PHE A 231 -14.64 7.25 -13.32
N ALA A 232 -15.35 6.61 -12.37
CA ALA A 232 -16.26 5.52 -12.69
C ALA A 232 -17.43 5.95 -13.60
N ARG A 233 -17.89 7.20 -13.50
CA ARG A 233 -18.97 7.72 -14.36
C ARG A 233 -18.50 8.06 -15.77
N VAL A 234 -17.22 8.44 -15.92
CA VAL A 234 -16.65 8.85 -17.21
C VAL A 234 -16.06 7.65 -17.95
N GLU A 235 -15.25 6.84 -17.26
CA GLU A 235 -14.48 5.73 -17.84
C GLU A 235 -15.18 4.37 -17.72
N GLY A 236 -16.25 4.27 -16.92
CA GLY A 236 -17.00 3.02 -16.74
C GLY A 236 -16.31 1.95 -15.87
N LEU A 237 -15.16 2.27 -15.27
CA LEU A 237 -14.41 1.38 -14.39
C LEU A 237 -14.48 1.85 -12.94
N LEU A 238 -14.80 0.94 -12.00
CA LEU A 238 -14.79 1.23 -10.57
C LEU A 238 -13.37 1.00 -10.00
N PRO A 239 -12.60 2.06 -9.66
CA PRO A 239 -11.24 1.90 -9.18
C PRO A 239 -11.22 1.39 -7.72
N ALA A 240 -10.14 0.73 -7.32
CA ALA A 240 -9.90 0.50 -5.89
C ALA A 240 -9.74 1.86 -5.16
N PRO A 241 -10.16 1.99 -3.89
CA PRO A 241 -9.92 3.21 -3.10
C PRO A 241 -8.44 3.61 -3.08
N GLU A 242 -7.52 2.64 -3.06
CA GLU A 242 -6.09 2.86 -3.17
C GLU A 242 -5.72 3.55 -4.50
N SER A 243 -6.17 3.01 -5.63
CA SER A 243 -5.92 3.57 -6.97
C SER A 243 -6.52 4.96 -7.14
N ALA A 244 -7.66 5.22 -6.48
CA ALA A 244 -8.33 6.50 -6.55
C ALA A 244 -7.49 7.67 -5.99
N HIS A 245 -6.47 7.40 -5.16
CA HIS A 245 -5.51 8.42 -4.73
C HIS A 245 -4.71 8.96 -5.93
N ALA A 246 -4.16 8.07 -6.76
CA ALA A 246 -3.44 8.45 -7.97
C ALA A 246 -4.37 9.12 -8.99
N ILE A 247 -5.61 8.64 -9.15
CA ILE A 247 -6.62 9.25 -10.02
C ILE A 247 -6.96 10.68 -9.58
N LYS A 248 -7.18 10.90 -8.28
CA LYS A 248 -7.46 12.23 -7.73
C LYS A 248 -6.36 13.21 -8.12
N VAL A 249 -5.11 12.82 -7.93
CA VAL A 249 -3.97 13.67 -8.26
C VAL A 249 -3.76 13.83 -9.76
N ALA A 250 -4.04 12.80 -10.57
CA ALA A 250 -4.04 12.93 -12.03
C ALA A 250 -5.08 13.95 -12.52
N ILE A 251 -6.28 13.96 -11.90
CA ILE A 251 -7.31 14.98 -12.17
C ILE A 251 -6.82 16.37 -11.76
N ASP A 252 -6.19 16.53 -10.58
CA ASP A 252 -5.63 17.81 -10.16
C ASP A 252 -4.58 18.34 -11.16
N GLU A 253 -3.64 17.49 -11.60
CA GLU A 253 -2.62 17.88 -12.57
C GLU A 253 -3.23 18.20 -13.95
N ALA A 254 -4.26 17.47 -14.39
CA ALA A 254 -4.98 17.80 -15.61
C ALA A 254 -5.73 19.15 -15.52
N LEU A 255 -6.30 19.47 -14.35
CA LEU A 255 -6.93 20.78 -14.11
C LEU A 255 -5.90 21.92 -14.11
N LYS A 256 -4.70 21.71 -13.56
CA LYS A 256 -3.60 22.67 -13.68
C LYS A 256 -3.20 22.90 -15.13
N CYS A 257 -3.10 21.83 -15.93
CA CYS A 257 -2.83 21.92 -17.38
C CYS A 257 -3.89 22.75 -18.11
N LYS A 258 -5.17 22.62 -17.71
CA LYS A 258 -6.25 23.45 -18.23
C LYS A 258 -6.09 24.94 -17.87
N GLU A 259 -5.62 25.24 -16.66
CA GLU A 259 -5.39 26.63 -16.21
C GLU A 259 -4.19 27.26 -16.92
N THR A 260 -3.11 26.51 -17.13
CA THR A 260 -1.88 27.00 -17.78
C THR A 260 -1.95 26.97 -19.30
N GLY A 261 -2.81 26.13 -19.88
CA GLY A 261 -2.86 25.85 -21.32
C GLY A 261 -1.73 24.93 -21.81
N GLU A 262 -0.92 24.38 -20.91
CA GLU A 262 0.16 23.44 -21.23
C GLU A 262 -0.40 22.03 -21.39
N ALA A 263 -0.15 21.39 -22.53
CA ALA A 263 -0.52 19.99 -22.74
C ALA A 263 0.56 19.09 -22.11
N LYS A 264 0.12 18.11 -21.29
CA LYS A 264 1.00 17.10 -20.70
C LYS A 264 0.42 15.70 -20.82
N THR A 265 1.30 14.73 -20.99
CA THR A 265 0.98 13.30 -20.94
C THR A 265 1.16 12.81 -19.49
N ILE A 266 0.05 12.41 -18.87
CA ILE A 266 -0.01 11.93 -17.47
C ILE A 266 -0.22 10.42 -17.46
N LEU A 267 0.77 9.67 -16.97
CA LEU A 267 0.66 8.25 -16.70
C LEU A 267 0.35 8.03 -15.21
N PHE A 268 -0.71 7.30 -14.89
CA PHE A 268 -1.02 6.96 -13.49
C PHE A 268 -1.38 5.49 -13.29
N GLY A 269 -1.14 4.98 -12.08
CA GLY A 269 -1.42 3.59 -11.73
C GLY A 269 -2.88 3.32 -11.33
N LEU A 270 -3.66 2.67 -12.20
CA LEU A 270 -4.91 2.00 -11.82
C LEU A 270 -4.60 0.59 -11.29
N THR A 271 -4.30 0.52 -9.99
CA THR A 271 -3.70 -0.67 -9.35
C THR A 271 -4.68 -1.79 -9.01
N GLY A 272 -5.98 -1.54 -9.09
CA GLY A 272 -6.99 -2.55 -8.82
C GLY A 272 -8.41 -2.05 -9.01
N THR A 273 -9.35 -2.97 -8.81
CA THR A 273 -10.79 -2.71 -8.90
C THR A 273 -11.44 -2.52 -7.52
N GLY A 274 -12.47 -1.66 -7.46
CA GLY A 274 -13.21 -1.35 -6.24
C GLY A 274 -14.33 -2.33 -5.88
N TYR A 275 -14.58 -3.39 -6.67
CA TYR A 275 -15.70 -4.31 -6.40
C TYR A 275 -15.59 -5.07 -5.08
N PHE A 276 -14.40 -5.17 -4.50
CA PHE A 276 -14.20 -5.76 -3.16
C PHE A 276 -14.19 -4.73 -2.02
N ASP A 277 -14.45 -3.46 -2.34
CA ASP A 277 -14.43 -2.32 -1.42
C ASP A 277 -15.76 -1.53 -1.46
N LEU A 278 -16.84 -2.20 -1.88
CA LEU A 278 -18.17 -1.59 -2.00
C LEU A 278 -18.69 -1.00 -0.68
N SER A 279 -18.30 -1.54 0.47
CA SER A 279 -18.67 -0.96 1.76
C SER A 279 -18.11 0.46 1.94
N ALA A 280 -16.89 0.73 1.46
CA ALA A 280 -16.30 2.07 1.53
C ALA A 280 -17.01 3.05 0.57
N TYR A 281 -17.33 2.58 -0.63
CA TYR A 281 -18.17 3.33 -1.58
C TYR A 281 -19.57 3.60 -1.04
N GLN A 282 -20.15 2.66 -0.31
CA GLN A 282 -21.43 2.84 0.36
C GLN A 282 -21.33 3.93 1.43
N THR A 283 -20.35 3.88 2.34
CA THR A 283 -20.12 4.94 3.33
C THR A 283 -19.99 6.32 2.69
N PHE A 284 -19.30 6.43 1.56
CA PHE A 284 -19.21 7.68 0.79
C PHE A 284 -20.56 8.11 0.20
N ASN A 285 -21.28 7.20 -0.45
CA ASN A 285 -22.58 7.51 -1.08
C ASN A 285 -23.67 7.86 -0.05
N ASP A 286 -23.60 7.27 1.14
CA ASP A 286 -24.49 7.54 2.27
C ASP A 286 -24.14 8.87 2.97
N GLY A 287 -23.06 9.55 2.57
CA GLY A 287 -22.63 10.83 3.13
C GLY A 287 -22.06 10.73 4.55
N THR A 288 -21.65 9.54 4.97
CA THR A 288 -21.15 9.27 6.34
C THR A 288 -19.63 9.18 6.43
N MET A 289 -18.94 9.29 5.29
CA MET A 289 -17.48 9.32 5.25
C MET A 289 -16.94 10.63 5.81
N THR A 290 -15.95 10.55 6.71
CA THR A 290 -15.30 11.69 7.34
C THR A 290 -13.79 11.57 7.22
N ASP A 291 -13.10 12.70 7.10
CA ASP A 291 -11.64 12.72 7.09
C ASP A 291 -11.08 12.80 8.50
N TYR A 292 -9.94 12.15 8.71
CA TYR A 292 -9.15 12.29 9.92
C TYR A 292 -7.67 12.37 9.55
N ILE A 293 -7.05 13.49 9.89
CA ILE A 293 -5.62 13.73 9.72
C ILE A 293 -4.98 13.60 11.11
N PRO A 294 -3.98 12.72 11.30
CA PRO A 294 -3.36 12.52 12.60
C PRO A 294 -2.69 13.81 13.07
N THR A 295 -2.84 14.14 14.34
CA THR A 295 -2.12 15.27 14.95
C THR A 295 -0.64 14.92 15.13
N ASP A 296 0.21 15.90 15.39
CA ASP A 296 1.63 15.62 15.72
C ASP A 296 1.74 14.72 16.96
N ALA A 297 0.83 14.87 17.93
CA ALA A 297 0.78 14.01 19.11
C ALA A 297 0.36 12.57 18.80
N ASP A 298 -0.44 12.33 17.75
CA ASP A 298 -0.78 10.98 17.31
C ASP A 298 0.40 10.32 16.59
N LEU A 299 1.12 11.08 15.76
CA LEU A 299 2.33 10.61 15.07
C LEU A 299 3.48 10.31 16.05
N GLU A 300 3.66 11.15 17.06
CA GLU A 300 4.75 10.99 18.04
C GLU A 300 4.67 9.65 18.78
N ARG A 301 3.46 9.10 19.00
CA ARG A 301 3.30 7.78 19.61
C ARG A 301 3.91 6.67 18.75
N GLY A 302 3.78 6.78 17.43
CA GLY A 302 4.43 5.87 16.49
C GLY A 302 5.94 6.11 16.42
N PHE A 303 6.37 7.37 16.35
CA PHE A 303 7.79 7.73 16.31
C PHE A 303 8.57 7.29 17.55
N ALA A 304 7.96 7.35 18.74
CA ALA A 304 8.56 6.87 19.98
C ALA A 304 8.88 5.36 19.96
N GLY A 305 8.23 4.60 19.09
CA GLY A 305 8.49 3.17 18.88
C GLY A 305 9.59 2.88 17.86
N ILE A 306 10.11 3.88 17.15
CA ILE A 306 11.19 3.69 16.17
C ILE A 306 12.47 3.29 16.91
N PRO A 307 13.13 2.19 16.52
CA PRO A 307 14.36 1.75 17.17
C PRO A 307 15.44 2.82 17.14
N SER A 308 16.09 3.09 18.28
CA SER A 308 17.29 3.94 18.33
C SER A 308 18.52 3.09 18.03
N LEU A 309 19.22 3.38 16.93
CA LEU A 309 20.45 2.71 16.51
C LEU A 309 21.66 3.62 16.72
N PRO A 310 22.48 3.38 17.77
CA PRO A 310 23.65 4.20 18.06
C PRO A 310 24.60 4.30 16.87
N GLY A 311 24.94 5.52 16.46
CA GLY A 311 25.90 5.81 15.38
C GLY A 311 25.36 5.67 13.95
N ILE A 312 24.06 5.42 13.76
CA ILE A 312 23.43 5.28 12.44
C ILE A 312 22.35 6.36 12.19
N GLN A 313 21.62 6.76 13.23
CA GLN A 313 20.56 7.76 13.18
C GLN A 313 21.04 9.14 13.61
#